data_AF-A0A353F150-F1
#
_entry.id   AF-A0A353F150-F1
#
_cell.length_a   1.000
_cell.length_b   1.000
_cell.length_c   1.000
_cell.angle_alpha   90.00
_cell.angle_beta   90.00
_cell.angle_gamma   90.00
#
_symmetry.space_group_name_H-M   'P 1'
#
loop_
_entity.id
_entity.type
_entity.pdbx_description
1 polymer ?
#
loop_
_entity_poly.entity_id
_entity_poly.type
_entity_poly.pdbx_seq_one_letter_code
_entity_poly.pdbx_strand_id
1 'polypeptide(L)'
;MIENIRKYTGLMVVVLVLLFVGLVFLDGGISKAFNGKPVMEVGDQSISEKEFNRQRALMQLPSVLPTAIEIPENSRLLAKHYLGETFMEGPIPKTPSFIVQIMAEYLQPSLAEPERFIANRINIQKGGIEFGVTPSNDEVENFVETVLFTDTNGNFDQEAYTNFTKSRLSNIGGIPGFNNYIRDLLTAQNLSKVLGGGISTEKDTERELFDIQKQEISGSKITLESGVYEGRVKPTEEQIRAYYEENMQNYNSDELRKITYVSIEPDWDKALEKSKEAKAKAEAEEAERLKKAEEAKKKAEEAAR
;
A
#
# COMPACT_ATOMS: atom_id res chain seq x y z
N MET A 1 35.72 50.56 15.75
CA MET A 1 35.18 49.40 15.02
C MET A 1 34.93 49.66 13.53
N ILE A 2 34.62 50.90 13.09
CA ILE A 2 34.31 51.21 11.68
C ILE A 2 35.57 51.28 10.78
N GLU A 3 36.74 51.62 11.32
CA GLU A 3 38.00 51.72 10.55
C GLU A 3 38.50 50.38 9.98
N ASN A 4 38.33 49.27 10.70
CA ASN A 4 38.72 47.95 10.18
C ASN A 4 37.83 47.49 9.01
N ILE A 5 36.57 47.92 8.95
CA ILE A 5 35.65 47.55 7.86
C ILE A 5 36.05 48.24 6.54
N ARG A 6 36.59 49.46 6.61
CA ARG A 6 37.09 50.21 5.43
C ARG A 6 38.42 49.68 4.91
N LYS A 7 39.28 49.14 5.78
CA LYS A 7 40.60 48.64 5.38
C LYS A 7 40.54 47.32 4.60
N TYR A 8 39.49 46.53 4.81
CA TYR A 8 39.31 45.22 4.17
C TYR A 8 38.12 45.17 3.21
N THR A 9 37.53 46.29 2.81
CA THR A 9 36.33 46.30 1.96
C THR A 9 36.56 45.61 0.63
N GLY A 10 37.73 45.82 0.00
CA GLY A 10 38.11 45.12 -1.23
C GLY A 10 38.30 43.60 -1.03
N LEU A 11 38.95 43.20 0.07
CA LEU A 11 39.12 41.79 0.43
C LEU A 11 37.77 41.10 0.72
N MET A 12 36.88 41.80 1.42
CA MET A 12 35.55 41.29 1.79
C MET A 12 34.66 41.10 0.57
N VAL A 13 34.73 42.01 -0.42
CA VAL A 13 34.05 41.86 -1.70
C VAL A 13 34.62 40.67 -2.47
N VAL A 14 35.94 40.49 -2.52
CA VAL A 14 36.56 39.32 -3.17
C VAL A 14 36.16 38.01 -2.49
N VAL A 15 36.10 37.97 -1.16
CA VAL A 15 35.65 36.79 -0.41
C VAL A 15 34.16 36.51 -0.67
N LEU A 16 33.31 37.53 -0.72
CA LEU A 16 31.89 37.37 -1.05
C LEU A 16 31.68 36.91 -2.50
N VAL A 17 32.46 37.43 -3.45
CA VAL A 17 32.43 36.99 -4.85
C VAL A 17 32.92 35.55 -4.96
N LEU A 18 33.99 35.17 -4.27
CA LEU A 18 34.47 33.78 -4.24
C LEU A 18 33.50 32.84 -3.54
N LEU A 19 32.81 33.29 -2.50
CA LEU A 19 31.72 32.54 -1.87
C LEU A 19 30.55 32.38 -2.83
N PHE A 20 30.16 33.44 -3.53
CA PHE A 20 29.06 33.42 -4.49
C PHE A 20 29.38 32.57 -5.72
N VAL A 21 30.59 32.69 -6.27
CA VAL A 21 31.11 31.85 -7.36
C VAL A 21 31.23 30.40 -6.88
N GLY A 22 31.72 30.16 -5.66
CA GLY A 22 31.71 28.84 -5.04
C GLY A 22 30.30 28.25 -4.96
N LEU A 23 29.30 29.05 -4.57
CA LEU A 23 27.89 28.64 -4.45
C LEU A 23 27.23 28.41 -5.82
N VAL A 24 27.54 29.25 -6.81
CA VAL A 24 26.98 29.19 -8.18
C VAL A 24 27.61 28.05 -9.00
N PHE A 25 28.89 27.72 -8.79
CA PHE A 25 29.52 26.57 -9.44
C PHE A 25 29.32 25.24 -8.68
N LEU A 26 28.69 25.28 -7.50
CA LEU A 26 28.25 24.10 -6.73
C LEU A 26 26.76 23.80 -6.94
N ASP A 27 26.27 23.96 -8.18
CA ASP A 27 24.89 23.72 -8.63
C ASP A 27 24.39 22.25 -8.50
N GLY A 28 25.10 21.43 -7.71
CA GLY A 28 24.69 20.08 -7.32
C GLY A 28 25.52 19.45 -6.19
N GLY A 29 26.43 20.20 -5.55
CA GLY A 29 27.42 19.66 -4.61
C GLY A 29 27.07 19.84 -3.14
N ILE A 30 26.53 21.01 -2.76
CA ILE A 30 26.23 21.30 -1.34
C ILE A 30 25.01 20.50 -0.85
N SER A 31 24.02 20.25 -1.72
CA SER A 31 22.87 19.40 -1.40
C SER A 31 23.25 17.92 -1.21
N LYS A 32 24.26 17.43 -1.95
CA LYS A 32 24.78 16.05 -1.82
C LYS A 32 25.61 15.84 -0.54
N ALA A 33 26.23 16.89 0.01
CA ALA A 33 27.09 16.77 1.19
C ALA A 33 26.30 16.65 2.52
N PHE A 34 25.09 17.21 2.59
CA PHE A 34 24.29 17.24 3.84
C PHE A 34 23.19 16.17 3.96
N ASN A 35 22.80 15.50 2.87
CA ASN A 35 21.61 14.63 2.83
C ASN A 35 21.90 13.12 2.75
N GLY A 36 23.16 12.70 2.93
CA GLY A 36 23.56 11.31 2.71
C GLY A 36 23.52 10.93 1.22
N LYS A 37 23.88 9.68 0.90
CA LYS A 37 23.77 9.20 -0.49
C LYS A 37 22.29 9.13 -0.90
N PRO A 38 21.94 9.54 -2.13
CA PRO A 38 20.57 9.40 -2.61
C PRO A 38 20.19 7.91 -2.67
N VAL A 39 18.93 7.62 -2.37
CA VAL A 39 18.38 6.26 -2.41
C VAL A 39 17.64 5.97 -3.71
N MET A 40 17.31 7.01 -4.47
CA MET A 40 16.58 6.92 -5.73
C MET A 40 16.93 8.12 -6.61
N GLU A 41 16.91 7.95 -7.93
CA GLU A 41 17.02 9.03 -8.91
C GLU A 41 15.89 8.92 -9.94
N VAL A 42 15.29 10.05 -10.31
CA VAL A 42 14.20 10.13 -11.29
C VAL A 42 14.50 11.24 -12.29
N GLY A 43 15.06 10.87 -13.44
CA GLY A 43 15.69 11.83 -14.35
C GLY A 43 16.80 12.60 -13.62
N ASP A 44 16.76 13.93 -13.68
CA ASP A 44 17.79 14.79 -13.04
C ASP A 44 17.57 15.03 -11.54
N GLN A 45 16.54 14.42 -10.93
CA GLN A 45 16.24 14.60 -9.51
C GLN A 45 16.76 13.43 -8.67
N SER A 46 17.79 13.68 -7.86
CA SER A 46 18.24 12.75 -6.82
C SER A 46 17.39 12.89 -5.54
N ILE A 47 16.94 11.76 -4.99
CA ILE A 47 16.03 11.69 -3.83
C ILE A 47 16.79 11.17 -2.62
N SER A 48 16.80 11.94 -1.53
CA SER A 48 17.37 11.51 -0.25
C SER A 48 16.46 10.51 0.47
N GLU A 49 17.02 9.72 1.39
CA GLU A 49 16.24 8.76 2.19
C GLU A 49 15.08 9.43 2.95
N LYS A 50 15.31 10.63 3.48
CA LYS A 50 14.27 11.41 4.15
C LYS A 50 13.13 11.77 3.20
N GLU A 51 13.46 12.21 1.99
CA GLU A 51 12.45 12.54 0.99
C GLU A 51 11.72 11.31 0.52
N PHE A 52 12.44 10.23 0.23
CA PHE A 52 11.84 8.94 -0.14
C PHE A 52 10.80 8.48 0.88
N ASN A 53 11.13 8.55 2.17
CA ASN A 53 10.20 8.19 3.24
C ASN A 53 8.97 9.09 3.32
N ARG A 54 9.12 10.40 3.10
CA ARG A 54 7.99 11.34 3.02
C ARG A 54 7.08 11.03 1.84
N GLN A 55 7.66 10.83 0.66
CA GLN A 55 6.91 10.49 -0.54
C GLN A 55 6.20 9.14 -0.36
N ARG A 56 6.86 8.14 0.23
CA ARG A 56 6.26 6.84 0.54
C ARG A 56 5.07 6.97 1.50
N ALA A 57 5.17 7.84 2.51
CA ALA A 57 4.10 8.06 3.48
C ALA A 57 2.83 8.66 2.84
N LEU A 58 2.95 9.40 1.73
CA LEU A 58 1.80 9.93 1.00
C LEU A 58 0.87 8.86 0.42
N MET A 59 1.33 7.63 0.20
CA MET A 59 0.46 6.53 -0.23
C MET A 59 -0.60 6.16 0.81
N GLN A 60 -0.38 6.48 2.09
CA GLN A 60 -1.35 6.22 3.16
C GLN A 60 -2.36 7.36 3.32
N LEU A 61 -2.18 8.47 2.61
CA LEU A 61 -3.05 9.63 2.78
C LEU A 61 -4.53 9.35 2.48
N PRO A 62 -4.90 8.57 1.43
CA PRO A 62 -6.31 8.29 1.16
C PRO A 62 -7.03 7.64 2.35
N SER A 63 -6.37 6.75 3.09
CA SER A 63 -7.00 6.00 4.19
C SER A 63 -7.15 6.80 5.49
N VAL A 64 -6.52 7.97 5.59
CA VAL A 64 -6.62 8.86 6.77
C VAL A 64 -7.54 10.06 6.53
N LEU A 65 -8.15 10.17 5.35
CA LEU A 65 -9.17 11.17 5.04
C LEU A 65 -10.56 10.76 5.56
N PRO A 66 -11.53 11.69 5.63
CA PRO A 66 -12.88 11.37 6.07
C PRO A 66 -13.55 10.26 5.24
N THR A 67 -14.17 9.30 5.92
CA THR A 67 -14.85 8.13 5.33
C THR A 67 -16.34 8.04 5.66
N ALA A 68 -16.82 8.79 6.66
CA ALA A 68 -18.15 8.60 7.22
C ALA A 68 -19.27 9.32 6.45
N ILE A 69 -18.94 10.39 5.74
CA ILE A 69 -19.90 11.26 5.06
C ILE A 69 -19.57 11.28 3.57
N GLU A 70 -20.58 11.01 2.74
CA GLU A 70 -20.48 11.26 1.30
C GLU A 70 -20.54 12.75 1.02
N ILE A 71 -19.80 13.21 0.02
CA ILE A 71 -19.86 14.60 -0.38
C ILE A 71 -21.28 14.97 -0.89
N PRO A 72 -21.80 16.13 -0.49
CA PRO A 72 -23.12 16.60 -0.91
C PRO A 72 -23.14 17.00 -2.39
N GLU A 73 -24.34 17.14 -2.97
CA GLU A 73 -24.52 17.39 -4.41
C GLU A 73 -23.77 18.62 -4.95
N ASN A 74 -23.73 19.72 -4.19
CA ASN A 74 -22.97 20.91 -4.59
C ASN A 74 -21.47 20.64 -4.68
N SER A 75 -20.91 19.83 -3.77
CA SER A 75 -19.51 19.39 -3.83
C SER A 75 -19.25 18.42 -4.99
N ARG A 76 -20.26 17.64 -5.41
CA ARG A 76 -20.13 16.71 -6.54
C ARG A 76 -19.88 17.43 -7.85
N LEU A 77 -20.34 18.67 -8.03
CA LEU A 77 -20.08 19.44 -9.25
C LEU A 77 -18.57 19.64 -9.47
N LEU A 78 -17.83 20.02 -8.42
CA LEU A 78 -16.38 20.17 -8.51
C LEU A 78 -15.69 18.82 -8.70
N ALA A 79 -16.14 17.77 -8.00
CA ALA A 79 -15.59 16.42 -8.16
C ALA A 79 -15.82 15.86 -9.58
N LYS A 80 -17.01 16.09 -10.17
CA LYS A 80 -17.37 15.72 -11.55
C LYS A 80 -16.40 16.32 -12.56
N HIS A 81 -15.95 17.56 -12.35
CA HIS A 81 -14.95 18.16 -13.21
C HIS A 81 -13.72 17.26 -13.33
N TYR A 82 -13.23 16.67 -12.24
CA TYR A 82 -12.01 15.85 -12.22
C TYR A 82 -12.23 14.38 -12.57
N LEU A 83 -13.29 13.76 -12.03
CA LEU A 83 -13.52 12.31 -12.11
C LEU A 83 -14.49 11.89 -13.23
N GLY A 84 -15.17 12.86 -13.85
CA GLY A 84 -16.19 12.60 -14.86
C GLY A 84 -17.56 12.22 -14.29
N GLU A 85 -18.59 12.29 -15.14
CA GLU A 85 -19.98 12.04 -14.75
C GLU A 85 -20.23 10.57 -14.43
N THR A 86 -19.70 9.64 -15.23
CA THR A 86 -19.90 8.19 -15.04
C THR A 86 -19.48 7.73 -13.65
N PHE A 87 -18.33 8.20 -13.17
CA PHE A 87 -17.87 7.88 -11.82
C PHE A 87 -18.81 8.50 -10.78
N MET A 88 -19.10 9.79 -10.90
CA MET A 88 -19.87 10.52 -9.88
C MET A 88 -21.34 10.10 -9.77
N GLU A 89 -21.94 9.60 -10.85
CA GLU A 89 -23.33 9.11 -10.88
C GLU A 89 -23.45 7.60 -10.63
N GLY A 90 -22.33 6.86 -10.69
CA GLY A 90 -22.32 5.42 -10.44
C GLY A 90 -22.68 5.06 -9.00
N PRO A 91 -23.04 3.78 -8.73
CA PRO A 91 -23.42 3.28 -7.40
C PRO A 91 -22.20 3.02 -6.50
N ILE A 92 -21.24 3.94 -6.50
CA ILE A 92 -20.00 3.87 -5.71
C ILE A 92 -20.03 4.89 -4.56
N PRO A 93 -19.32 4.64 -3.44
CA PRO A 93 -19.23 5.60 -2.34
C PRO A 93 -18.58 6.92 -2.79
N LYS A 94 -19.17 8.07 -2.45
CA LYS A 94 -18.57 9.39 -2.75
C LYS A 94 -17.93 10.02 -1.51
N THR A 95 -17.16 9.26 -0.76
CA THR A 95 -16.46 9.78 0.43
C THR A 95 -15.13 10.42 0.02
N PRO A 96 -14.63 11.44 0.75
CA PRO A 96 -13.33 12.05 0.48
C PRO A 96 -12.18 11.04 0.36
N SER A 97 -12.14 10.06 1.27
CA SER A 97 -11.17 8.97 1.24
C SER A 97 -11.21 8.17 -0.06
N PHE A 98 -12.42 7.76 -0.50
CA PHE A 98 -12.58 6.96 -1.70
C PHE A 98 -12.27 7.76 -2.98
N ILE A 99 -12.70 9.02 -3.04
CA ILE A 99 -12.37 9.94 -4.13
C ILE A 99 -10.85 10.05 -4.30
N VAL A 100 -10.12 10.33 -3.22
CA VAL A 100 -8.67 10.46 -3.28
C VAL A 100 -7.99 9.13 -3.58
N GLN A 101 -8.53 8.00 -3.10
CA GLN A 101 -8.03 6.68 -3.45
C GLN A 101 -8.09 6.44 -4.96
N ILE A 102 -9.22 6.74 -5.61
CA ILE A 102 -9.39 6.56 -7.06
C ILE A 102 -8.48 7.50 -7.84
N MET A 103 -8.41 8.78 -7.44
CA MET A 103 -7.49 9.72 -8.07
C MET A 103 -6.03 9.27 -7.95
N ALA A 104 -5.66 8.65 -6.83
CA ALA A 104 -4.30 8.17 -6.58
C ALA A 104 -3.91 6.97 -7.45
N GLU A 105 -4.86 6.23 -8.04
CA GLU A 105 -4.55 5.08 -8.92
C GLU A 105 -3.70 5.50 -10.13
N TYR A 106 -3.87 6.73 -10.62
CA TYR A 106 -3.03 7.29 -11.69
C TYR A 106 -1.55 7.40 -11.32
N LEU A 107 -1.24 7.46 -10.02
CA LEU A 107 0.12 7.47 -9.50
C LEU A 107 0.66 6.05 -9.27
N GLN A 108 -0.19 5.02 -9.38
CA GLN A 108 0.15 3.60 -9.18
C GLN A 108 0.81 3.32 -7.82
N PRO A 109 0.12 3.59 -6.68
CA PRO A 109 0.65 3.32 -5.36
C PRO A 109 0.93 1.82 -5.18
N SER A 110 2.14 1.49 -4.72
CA SER A 110 2.54 0.11 -4.41
C SER A 110 3.39 0.08 -3.16
N LEU A 111 2.98 -0.72 -2.17
CA LEU A 111 3.78 -0.92 -0.96
C LEU A 111 5.02 -1.78 -1.21
N ALA A 112 4.97 -2.66 -2.22
CA ALA A 112 6.08 -3.52 -2.61
C ALA A 112 7.11 -2.78 -3.47
N GLU A 113 6.64 -1.85 -4.31
CA GLU A 113 7.48 -1.05 -5.22
C GLU A 113 7.16 0.47 -5.06
N PRO A 114 7.45 1.06 -3.89
CA PRO A 114 7.17 2.48 -3.63
C PRO A 114 7.88 3.44 -4.61
N GLU A 115 8.99 3.01 -5.20
CA GLU A 115 9.76 3.76 -6.19
C GLU A 115 8.88 4.17 -7.38
N ARG A 116 7.98 3.29 -7.84
CA ARG A 116 7.08 3.57 -8.98
C ARG A 116 6.16 4.73 -8.69
N PHE A 117 5.53 4.73 -7.52
CA PHE A 117 4.66 5.82 -7.09
C PHE A 117 5.41 7.15 -7.03
N ILE A 118 6.63 7.14 -6.48
CA ILE A 118 7.46 8.34 -6.35
C ILE A 118 7.87 8.86 -7.75
N ALA A 119 8.31 7.97 -8.64
CA ALA A 119 8.68 8.32 -10.01
C ALA A 119 7.49 8.88 -10.79
N ASN A 120 6.31 8.23 -10.70
CA ASN A 120 5.10 8.67 -11.37
C ASN A 120 4.69 10.07 -10.94
N ARG A 121 4.74 10.38 -9.63
CA ARG A 121 4.44 11.72 -9.14
C ARG A 121 5.36 12.79 -9.73
N ILE A 122 6.67 12.52 -9.77
CA ILE A 122 7.65 13.43 -10.39
C ILE A 122 7.34 13.62 -11.88
N ASN A 123 7.00 12.53 -12.59
CA ASN A 123 6.66 12.60 -14.00
C ASN A 123 5.35 13.38 -14.25
N ILE A 124 4.34 13.21 -13.39
CA ILE A 124 3.09 13.98 -13.45
C ILE A 124 3.35 15.47 -13.20
N GLN A 125 4.20 15.81 -12.24
CA GLN A 125 4.58 17.22 -12.00
C GLN A 125 5.26 17.83 -13.23
N LYS A 126 6.21 17.10 -13.84
CA LYS A 126 6.89 17.55 -15.06
C LYS A 126 5.90 17.70 -16.22
N GLY A 127 5.06 16.70 -16.46
CA GLY A 127 4.03 16.74 -17.51
C GLY A 127 3.03 17.87 -17.28
N GLY A 128 2.61 18.10 -16.03
CA GLY A 128 1.71 19.21 -15.70
C GLY A 128 2.25 20.56 -16.13
N ILE A 129 3.55 20.79 -15.90
CA ILE A 129 4.24 22.02 -16.31
C ILE A 129 4.35 22.07 -17.84
N GLU A 130 4.77 20.97 -18.46
CA GLU A 130 4.98 20.88 -19.92
C GLU A 130 3.70 21.13 -20.72
N PHE A 131 2.59 20.54 -20.28
CA PHE A 131 1.27 20.69 -20.92
C PHE A 131 0.48 21.89 -20.39
N GLY A 132 0.99 22.63 -19.39
CA GLY A 132 0.33 23.80 -18.82
C GLY A 132 -0.97 23.50 -18.08
N VAL A 133 -1.05 22.33 -17.43
CA VAL A 133 -2.26 21.82 -16.75
C VAL A 133 -2.10 21.66 -15.23
N THR A 134 -1.00 22.17 -14.67
CA THR A 134 -0.80 22.21 -13.22
C THR A 134 -1.79 23.19 -12.58
N PRO A 135 -2.62 22.74 -11.61
CA PRO A 135 -3.54 23.61 -10.90
C PRO A 135 -2.82 24.67 -10.05
N SER A 136 -3.44 25.84 -9.96
CA SER A 136 -3.08 26.94 -9.08
C SER A 136 -3.18 26.56 -7.59
N ASN A 137 -2.75 27.45 -6.69
CA ASN A 137 -2.98 27.27 -5.25
C ASN A 137 -4.47 27.32 -4.93
N ASP A 138 -5.17 28.31 -5.47
CA ASP A 138 -6.59 28.53 -5.25
C ASP A 138 -7.44 27.32 -5.70
N GLU A 139 -7.10 26.68 -6.82
CA GLU A 139 -7.79 25.46 -7.27
C GLU A 139 -7.59 24.28 -6.31
N VAL A 140 -6.39 24.12 -5.77
CA VAL A 140 -6.08 23.06 -4.79
C VAL A 140 -6.82 23.33 -3.49
N GLU A 141 -6.79 24.56 -2.99
CA GLU A 141 -7.49 24.97 -1.76
C GLU A 141 -9.01 24.77 -1.93
N ASN A 142 -9.58 25.23 -3.04
CA ASN A 142 -11.00 25.05 -3.33
C ASN A 142 -11.40 23.57 -3.39
N PHE A 143 -10.55 22.69 -3.95
CA PHE A 143 -10.81 21.25 -3.94
C PHE A 143 -10.76 20.66 -2.52
N VAL A 144 -9.77 21.07 -1.71
CA VAL A 144 -9.66 20.64 -0.32
C VAL A 144 -10.89 21.06 0.48
N GLU A 145 -11.34 22.30 0.34
CA GLU A 145 -12.46 22.86 1.10
C GLU A 145 -13.82 22.32 0.65
N THR A 146 -14.03 22.23 -0.66
CA THR A 146 -15.33 21.88 -1.24
C THR A 146 -15.52 20.36 -1.36
N VAL A 147 -14.45 19.58 -1.56
CA VAL A 147 -14.55 18.13 -1.79
C VAL A 147 -14.03 17.32 -0.61
N LEU A 148 -12.85 17.66 -0.08
CA LEU A 148 -12.20 16.79 0.92
C LEU A 148 -12.70 17.01 2.34
N PHE A 149 -13.00 18.26 2.68
CA PHE A 149 -13.40 18.67 4.03
C PHE A 149 -14.67 19.49 3.96
N THR A 150 -15.73 18.89 3.45
CA THR A 150 -17.05 19.51 3.36
C THR A 150 -18.00 18.92 4.40
N ASP A 151 -18.85 19.76 4.98
CA ASP A 151 -19.97 19.34 5.81
C ASP A 151 -21.11 18.78 4.94
N THR A 152 -22.19 18.31 5.58
CA THR A 152 -23.37 17.74 4.89
C THR A 152 -24.15 18.76 4.06
N ASN A 153 -23.94 20.06 4.27
CA ASN A 153 -24.59 21.15 3.53
C ASN A 153 -23.69 21.66 2.39
N GLY A 154 -22.46 21.18 2.29
CA GLY A 154 -21.48 21.59 1.29
C GLY A 154 -20.65 22.80 1.66
N ASN A 155 -20.64 23.20 2.94
CA ASN A 155 -19.74 24.24 3.44
C ASN A 155 -18.42 23.62 3.91
N PHE A 156 -17.36 24.42 3.93
CA PHE A 156 -16.07 23.97 4.44
C PHE A 156 -16.14 23.59 5.93
N ASP A 157 -15.83 22.34 6.23
CA ASP A 157 -15.68 21.81 7.57
C ASP A 157 -14.29 22.14 8.13
N GLN A 158 -14.16 23.37 8.62
CA GLN A 158 -12.93 23.89 9.24
C GLN A 158 -12.47 23.04 10.43
N GLU A 159 -13.40 22.49 11.22
CA GLU A 159 -13.06 21.70 12.40
C GLU A 159 -12.42 20.36 11.99
N ALA A 160 -13.05 19.64 11.06
CA ALA A 160 -12.50 18.40 10.51
C ALA A 160 -11.13 18.63 9.87
N TYR A 161 -10.99 19.69 9.07
CA TYR A 161 -9.71 20.06 8.45
C TYR A 161 -8.63 20.35 9.50
N THR A 162 -8.96 21.13 10.53
CA THR A 162 -8.03 21.48 11.61
C THR A 162 -7.59 20.24 12.40
N ASN A 163 -8.52 19.32 12.68
CA ASN A 163 -8.22 18.08 13.39
C ASN A 163 -7.34 17.14 12.55
N PHE A 164 -7.58 17.07 11.24
CA PHE A 164 -6.75 16.32 10.29
C PHE A 164 -5.33 16.88 10.23
N THR A 165 -5.18 18.19 9.99
CA THR A 165 -3.87 18.84 9.82
C THR A 165 -2.97 18.73 11.06
N LYS A 166 -3.55 18.81 12.27
CA LYS A 166 -2.81 18.67 13.54
C LYS A 166 -2.22 17.28 13.77
N SER A 167 -2.85 16.24 13.24
CA SER A 167 -2.62 14.87 13.72
C SER A 167 -2.16 13.88 12.65
N ARG A 168 -2.25 14.23 11.36
CA ARG A 168 -2.01 13.29 10.25
C ARG A 168 -0.90 13.70 9.28
N LEU A 169 -0.38 14.93 9.36
CA LEU A 169 0.49 15.49 8.30
C LEU A 169 2.00 15.51 8.58
N SER A 170 2.44 15.19 9.80
CA SER A 170 3.86 15.34 10.19
C SER A 170 4.82 14.57 9.26
N ASN A 171 4.49 13.32 8.96
CA ASN A 171 5.36 12.41 8.20
C ASN A 171 5.36 12.69 6.68
N ILE A 172 4.48 13.56 6.19
CA ILE A 172 4.35 13.90 4.78
C ILE A 172 4.79 15.33 4.47
N GLY A 173 5.35 16.05 5.45
CA GLY A 173 5.82 17.43 5.25
C GLY A 173 4.79 18.51 5.59
N GLY A 174 3.79 18.20 6.42
CA GLY A 174 2.79 19.16 6.88
C GLY A 174 1.79 19.56 5.79
N ILE A 175 1.18 20.73 5.96
CA ILE A 175 0.21 21.29 5.00
C ILE A 175 0.81 21.44 3.60
N PRO A 176 2.05 21.93 3.40
CA PRO A 176 2.64 22.01 2.06
C PRO A 176 2.74 20.65 1.37
N GLY A 177 3.13 19.60 2.11
CA GLY A 177 3.21 18.25 1.57
C GLY A 177 1.84 17.69 1.17
N PHE A 178 0.82 17.95 2.00
CA PHE A 178 -0.57 17.60 1.70
C PHE A 178 -1.07 18.31 0.43
N ASN A 179 -0.95 19.64 0.35
CA ASN A 179 -1.42 20.42 -0.78
C ASN A 179 -0.66 20.06 -2.07
N ASN A 180 0.64 19.78 -1.99
CA ASN A 180 1.41 19.30 -3.14
C ASN A 180 0.93 17.94 -3.63
N TYR A 181 0.58 17.02 -2.73
CA TYR A 181 0.01 15.75 -3.14
C TYR A 181 -1.36 15.91 -3.81
N ILE A 182 -2.25 16.74 -3.25
CA ILE A 182 -3.53 17.05 -3.92
C ILE A 182 -3.30 17.68 -5.29
N ARG A 183 -2.33 18.60 -5.42
CA ARG A 183 -1.92 19.16 -6.71
C ARG A 183 -1.48 18.08 -7.69
N ASP A 184 -0.68 17.12 -7.27
CA ASP A 184 -0.22 16.00 -8.12
C ASP A 184 -1.42 15.20 -8.64
N LEU A 185 -2.40 14.91 -7.77
CA LEU A 185 -3.60 14.17 -8.15
C LEU A 185 -4.46 14.93 -9.18
N LEU A 186 -4.73 16.21 -8.93
CA LEU A 186 -5.50 17.05 -9.84
C LEU A 186 -4.77 17.24 -11.18
N THR A 187 -3.44 17.37 -11.15
CA THR A 187 -2.60 17.42 -12.35
C THR A 187 -2.72 16.12 -13.16
N ALA A 188 -2.70 14.96 -12.49
CA ALA A 188 -2.88 13.68 -13.17
C ALA A 188 -4.26 13.56 -13.85
N GLN A 189 -5.32 14.03 -13.18
CA GLN A 189 -6.66 14.06 -13.80
C GLN A 189 -6.70 15.00 -15.01
N ASN A 190 -6.09 16.19 -14.92
CA ASN A 190 -6.05 17.12 -16.04
C ASN A 190 -5.23 16.59 -17.23
N LEU A 191 -4.08 15.96 -16.97
CA LEU A 191 -3.29 15.29 -18.00
C LEU A 191 -4.09 14.17 -18.68
N SER A 192 -4.78 13.33 -17.89
CA SER A 192 -5.65 12.28 -18.42
C SER A 192 -6.71 12.83 -19.38
N LYS A 193 -7.37 13.93 -19.01
CA LYS A 193 -8.35 14.59 -19.88
C LYS A 193 -7.74 15.18 -21.14
N VAL A 194 -6.56 15.81 -21.06
CA VAL A 194 -5.90 16.39 -22.25
C VAL A 194 -5.47 15.30 -23.21
N LEU A 195 -4.90 14.21 -22.70
CA LEU A 195 -4.47 13.07 -23.51
C LEU A 195 -5.65 12.26 -24.06
N GLY A 196 -6.74 12.15 -23.30
CA GLY A 196 -7.95 11.41 -23.66
C GLY A 196 -8.99 12.24 -24.45
N GLY A 197 -8.90 13.56 -24.45
CA GLY A 197 -9.94 14.45 -25.01
C GLY A 197 -10.14 14.34 -26.52
N GLY A 198 -9.20 13.71 -27.24
CA GLY A 198 -9.34 13.36 -28.66
C GLY A 198 -9.97 11.99 -28.91
N ILE A 199 -10.20 11.19 -27.86
CA ILE A 199 -10.75 9.84 -27.95
C ILE A 199 -12.22 9.92 -27.55
N SER A 200 -13.11 9.87 -28.54
CA SER A 200 -14.55 9.67 -28.29
C SER A 200 -14.85 8.18 -28.35
N THR A 201 -15.63 7.70 -27.40
CA THR A 201 -16.36 6.44 -27.54
C THR A 201 -17.36 6.55 -28.69
N GLU A 202 -17.68 5.42 -29.32
CA GLU A 202 -18.70 5.38 -30.36
C GLU A 202 -20.06 5.76 -29.76
N LYS A 203 -20.76 6.68 -30.41
CA LYS A 203 -22.02 7.25 -29.90
C LYS A 203 -23.08 6.20 -29.60
N ASP A 204 -23.12 5.14 -30.40
CA ASP A 204 -24.08 4.05 -30.22
C ASP A 204 -23.76 3.22 -28.97
N THR A 205 -22.48 2.97 -28.68
CA THR A 205 -22.05 2.32 -27.42
C THR A 205 -22.37 3.17 -26.19
N GLU A 206 -22.14 4.48 -26.24
CA GLU A 206 -22.50 5.38 -25.13
C GLU A 206 -24.00 5.40 -24.88
N ARG A 207 -24.81 5.43 -25.95
CA ARG A 207 -26.27 5.39 -25.81
C ARG A 207 -26.73 4.07 -25.19
N GLU A 208 -26.19 2.93 -25.63
CA GLU A 208 -26.52 1.63 -25.04
C GLU A 208 -26.14 1.55 -23.55
N LEU A 209 -24.94 2.02 -23.20
CA LEU A 209 -24.50 2.08 -21.79
C LEU A 209 -25.39 3.02 -20.95
N PHE A 210 -25.76 4.18 -21.49
CA PHE A 210 -26.67 5.12 -20.83
C PHE A 210 -28.05 4.48 -20.61
N ASP A 211 -28.61 3.84 -21.63
CA ASP A 211 -29.93 3.19 -21.56
C ASP A 211 -29.92 2.07 -20.51
N ILE A 212 -28.84 1.26 -20.44
CA ILE A 212 -28.66 0.22 -19.41
C ILE A 212 -28.52 0.84 -18.00
N GLN A 213 -27.71 1.89 -17.85
CA GLN A 213 -27.48 2.52 -16.54
C GLN A 213 -28.71 3.23 -15.98
N LYS A 214 -29.51 3.85 -16.84
CA LYS A 214 -30.74 4.56 -16.46
C LYS A 214 -31.98 3.67 -16.54
N GLN A 215 -31.83 2.39 -16.87
CA GLN A 215 -32.92 1.43 -16.88
C GLN A 215 -33.45 1.21 -15.46
N GLU A 216 -34.70 1.58 -15.23
CA GLU A 216 -35.40 1.23 -14.00
C GLU A 216 -35.98 -0.18 -14.11
N ILE A 217 -35.49 -1.11 -13.29
CA ILE A 217 -36.03 -2.48 -13.20
C ILE A 217 -36.85 -2.60 -11.91
N SER A 218 -38.17 -2.73 -12.05
CA SER A 218 -39.07 -3.02 -10.93
C SER A 218 -39.19 -4.53 -10.71
N GLY A 219 -38.84 -5.02 -9.52
CA GLY A 219 -39.01 -6.42 -9.12
C GLY A 219 -40.00 -6.57 -7.96
N SER A 220 -40.77 -7.65 -7.95
CA SER A 220 -41.61 -8.04 -6.82
C SER A 220 -41.11 -9.38 -6.27
N LYS A 221 -40.92 -9.48 -4.95
CA LYS A 221 -40.55 -10.72 -4.27
C LYS A 221 -41.73 -11.21 -3.44
N ILE A 222 -42.04 -12.50 -3.56
CA ILE A 222 -42.89 -13.21 -2.60
C ILE A 222 -41.98 -14.08 -1.75
N THR A 223 -42.02 -13.89 -0.44
CA THR A 223 -41.32 -14.75 0.51
C THR A 223 -42.29 -15.83 0.95
N LEU A 224 -42.02 -17.09 0.60
CA LEU A 224 -42.78 -18.24 1.07
C LEU A 224 -42.18 -18.71 2.41
N GLU A 225 -42.93 -18.56 3.50
CA GLU A 225 -42.51 -19.07 4.81
C GLU A 225 -42.72 -20.59 4.89
N SER A 226 -41.63 -21.33 5.08
CA SER A 226 -41.65 -22.80 5.15
C SER A 226 -42.65 -23.33 6.20
N GLY A 227 -42.80 -22.64 7.34
CA GLY A 227 -43.71 -23.04 8.41
C GLY A 227 -45.20 -23.05 8.03
N VAL A 228 -45.61 -22.32 6.98
CA VAL A 228 -47.00 -22.36 6.47
C VAL A 228 -47.31 -23.68 5.77
N TYR A 229 -46.28 -24.34 5.24
CA TYR A 229 -46.40 -25.57 4.46
C TYR A 229 -45.95 -26.83 5.21
N GLU A 230 -45.30 -26.67 6.37
CA GLU A 230 -44.94 -27.78 7.25
C GLU A 230 -46.18 -28.60 7.62
N GLY A 231 -46.10 -29.92 7.38
CA GLY A 231 -47.16 -30.88 7.72
C GLY A 231 -48.37 -30.93 6.76
N ARG A 232 -48.48 -30.01 5.79
CA ARG A 232 -49.55 -30.05 4.76
C ARG A 232 -49.27 -31.08 3.67
N VAL A 233 -47.99 -31.30 3.37
CA VAL A 233 -47.54 -32.32 2.42
C VAL A 233 -47.05 -33.52 3.22
N LYS A 234 -47.73 -34.65 3.08
CA LYS A 234 -47.33 -35.95 3.64
C LYS A 234 -47.03 -36.87 2.45
N PRO A 235 -45.76 -36.97 2.02
CA PRO A 235 -45.40 -37.86 0.92
C PRO A 235 -45.76 -39.31 1.28
N THR A 236 -46.26 -40.08 0.32
CA THR A 236 -46.45 -41.52 0.52
C THR A 236 -45.12 -42.27 0.42
N GLU A 237 -45.04 -43.48 0.96
CA GLU A 237 -43.81 -44.29 0.87
C GLU A 237 -43.38 -44.58 -0.58
N GLU A 238 -44.33 -44.68 -1.52
CA GLU A 238 -44.02 -44.84 -2.94
C GLU A 238 -43.34 -43.58 -3.52
N GLN A 239 -43.80 -42.39 -3.13
CA GLN A 239 -43.22 -41.12 -3.58
C GLN A 239 -41.82 -40.90 -2.99
N ILE A 240 -41.63 -41.29 -1.72
CA ILE A 240 -40.33 -41.23 -1.06
C ILE A 240 -39.34 -42.18 -1.76
N ARG A 241 -39.76 -43.40 -2.09
CA ARG A 241 -38.92 -44.37 -2.80
C ARG A 241 -38.54 -43.90 -4.20
N ALA A 242 -39.50 -43.41 -4.98
CA ALA A 242 -39.24 -42.90 -6.32
C ALA A 242 -38.25 -41.72 -6.30
N TYR A 243 -38.42 -40.79 -5.36
CA TYR A 243 -37.50 -39.66 -5.21
C TYR A 243 -36.09 -40.10 -4.78
N TYR A 244 -35.98 -41.06 -3.86
CA TYR A 244 -34.70 -41.61 -3.42
C TYR A 244 -33.94 -42.30 -4.57
N GLU A 245 -34.64 -43.09 -5.39
CA GLU A 245 -34.05 -43.78 -6.54
C GLU A 245 -33.57 -42.80 -7.62
N GLU A 246 -34.33 -41.74 -7.90
CA GLU A 246 -33.96 -40.71 -8.89
C GLU A 246 -32.81 -39.81 -8.40
N ASN A 247 -32.69 -39.59 -7.10
CA ASN A 247 -31.70 -38.69 -6.48
C ASN A 247 -30.58 -39.43 -5.74
N MET A 248 -30.34 -40.71 -6.06
CA MET A 248 -29.44 -41.59 -5.31
C MET A 248 -28.01 -41.02 -5.17
N GLN A 249 -27.55 -40.23 -6.15
CA GLN A 249 -26.24 -39.56 -6.13
C GLN A 249 -26.09 -38.52 -5.00
N ASN A 250 -27.20 -37.96 -4.50
CA ASN A 250 -27.22 -36.97 -3.42
C ASN A 250 -27.24 -37.60 -2.02
N TYR A 251 -27.37 -38.93 -1.92
CA TYR A 251 -27.47 -39.68 -0.67
C TYR A 251 -26.32 -40.66 -0.46
N ASN A 252 -25.17 -40.39 -1.10
CA ASN A 252 -23.95 -41.16 -0.85
C ASN A 252 -23.48 -40.94 0.60
N SER A 253 -23.14 -42.03 1.30
CA SER A 253 -22.43 -41.94 2.57
C SER A 253 -20.99 -41.49 2.36
N ASP A 254 -20.40 -40.83 3.35
CA ASP A 254 -18.97 -40.53 3.37
C ASP A 254 -18.14 -41.80 3.13
N GLU A 255 -16.94 -41.62 2.56
CA GLU A 255 -16.04 -42.71 2.23
C GLU A 255 -15.64 -43.51 3.49
N LEU A 256 -16.12 -44.74 3.62
CA LEU A 256 -15.73 -45.66 4.69
C LEU A 256 -14.58 -46.56 4.22
N ARG A 257 -13.41 -46.45 4.85
CA ARG A 257 -12.26 -47.34 4.61
C ARG A 257 -12.08 -48.35 5.72
N LYS A 258 -11.84 -49.61 5.33
CA LYS A 258 -11.43 -50.68 6.23
C LYS A 258 -9.91 -50.84 6.17
N ILE A 259 -9.22 -50.58 7.28
CA ILE A 259 -7.76 -50.67 7.38
C ILE A 259 -7.39 -51.89 8.23
N THR A 260 -6.45 -52.71 7.75
CA THR A 260 -5.82 -53.79 8.50
C THR A 260 -4.37 -53.40 8.77
N TYR A 261 -3.94 -53.41 10.03
CA TYR A 261 -2.55 -53.11 10.41
C TYR A 261 -1.91 -54.31 11.12
N VAL A 262 -0.60 -54.44 10.99
CA VAL A 262 0.23 -55.38 11.78
C VAL A 262 1.11 -54.55 12.68
N SER A 263 0.95 -54.71 14.00
CA SER A 263 1.83 -54.09 15.00
C SER A 263 3.02 -55.00 15.26
N ILE A 264 4.24 -54.50 15.07
CA ILE A 264 5.47 -55.19 15.43
C ILE A 264 6.19 -54.34 16.47
N GLU A 265 6.24 -54.81 17.71
CA GLU A 265 7.03 -54.18 18.77
C GLU A 265 8.44 -54.80 18.80
N PRO A 266 9.52 -53.99 18.80
CA PRO A 266 10.87 -54.50 19.00
C PRO A 266 11.08 -55.01 20.42
N ASP A 267 11.95 -56.02 20.58
CA ASP A 267 12.47 -56.45 21.88
C ASP A 267 13.45 -55.40 22.42
N TRP A 268 12.91 -54.46 23.21
CA TRP A 268 13.64 -53.33 23.78
C TRP A 268 14.72 -53.75 24.77
N ASP A 269 14.57 -54.90 25.43
CA ASP A 269 15.57 -55.40 26.39
C ASP A 269 16.85 -55.80 25.67
N LYS A 270 16.73 -56.50 24.53
CA LYS A 270 17.89 -56.80 23.65
C LYS A 270 18.56 -55.55 23.11
N ALA A 271 17.78 -54.54 22.72
CA ALA A 271 18.32 -53.28 22.22
C ALA A 271 19.08 -52.52 23.32
N LEU A 272 18.58 -52.55 24.55
CA LEU A 272 19.19 -51.88 25.70
C LEU A 272 20.51 -52.55 26.11
N GLU A 273 20.56 -53.88 26.17
CA GLU A 273 21.81 -54.60 26.49
C GLU A 273 22.92 -54.32 25.48
N LYS A 274 22.59 -54.36 24.18
CA LYS A 274 23.56 -54.01 23.12
C LYS A 274 24.07 -52.58 23.24
N SER A 275 23.22 -51.65 23.68
CA SER A 275 23.62 -50.25 23.92
C SER A 275 24.55 -50.10 25.13
N LYS A 276 24.34 -50.87 26.21
CA LYS A 276 25.21 -50.85 27.39
C LYS A 276 26.60 -51.41 27.07
N GLU A 277 26.66 -52.53 26.35
CA GLU A 277 27.93 -53.12 25.91
C GLU A 277 28.73 -52.16 25.02
N ALA A 278 28.05 -51.50 24.06
CA ALA A 278 28.68 -50.52 23.18
C ALA A 278 29.24 -49.32 23.96
N LYS A 279 28.50 -48.83 24.97
CA LYS A 279 28.93 -47.72 25.82
C LYS A 279 30.14 -48.10 26.68
N ALA A 280 30.11 -49.27 27.33
CA ALA A 280 31.22 -49.75 28.14
C ALA A 280 32.50 -49.92 27.31
N LYS A 281 32.38 -50.40 26.07
CA LYS A 281 33.51 -50.51 25.16
C LYS A 281 34.08 -49.13 24.77
N ALA A 282 33.22 -48.16 24.46
CA ALA A 282 33.64 -46.81 24.12
C ALA A 282 34.37 -46.12 25.29
N GLU A 283 33.85 -46.26 26.52
CA GLU A 283 34.47 -45.69 27.72
C GLU A 283 35.84 -46.33 28.03
N ALA A 284 35.98 -47.65 27.82
CA ALA A 284 37.26 -48.33 27.97
C ALA A 284 38.31 -47.86 26.95
N GLU A 285 37.92 -47.70 25.68
CA GLU A 285 38.81 -47.17 24.63
C GLU A 285 39.22 -45.72 24.90
N GLU A 286 38.31 -44.89 25.41
CA GLU A 286 38.62 -43.49 25.78
C GLU A 286 39.58 -43.42 26.97
N ALA A 287 39.37 -44.23 28.02
CA ALA A 287 40.27 -44.31 29.16
C ALA A 287 41.69 -44.77 28.76
N GLU A 288 41.79 -45.71 27.81
CA GLU A 288 43.09 -46.14 27.27
C GLU A 288 43.77 -45.02 26.48
N ARG A 289 43.01 -44.27 25.66
CA ARG A 289 43.55 -43.10 24.94
C ARG A 289 44.07 -42.03 25.90
N LEU A 290 43.34 -41.74 26.97
CA LEU A 290 43.76 -40.76 27.97
C LEU A 290 45.04 -41.18 28.70
N LYS A 291 45.16 -42.46 29.10
CA LYS A 291 46.41 -43.00 29.68
C LYS A 291 47.60 -42.87 28.72
N LYS A 292 47.41 -43.23 27.46
CA LYS A 292 48.45 -43.09 26.42
C LYS A 292 48.86 -41.63 26.20
N ALA A 293 47.89 -40.70 26.22
CA ALA A 293 48.16 -39.28 26.10
C ALA A 293 48.94 -38.72 27.32
N GLU A 294 48.62 -39.19 28.52
CA GLU A 294 49.29 -38.77 29.75
C GLU A 294 50.73 -39.32 29.83
N GLU A 295 50.94 -40.57 29.43
CA GLU A 295 52.29 -41.15 29.29
C GLU A 295 53.12 -40.41 28.24
N ALA A 296 52.52 -40.07 27.09
CA ALA A 296 53.20 -39.29 26.06
C ALA A 296 53.58 -37.90 26.56
N LYS A 297 52.72 -37.25 27.34
CA LYS A 297 53.00 -35.93 27.93
C LYS A 297 54.16 -36.01 28.95
N LYS A 298 54.18 -37.01 29.83
CA LYS A 298 55.30 -37.22 30.77
C LYS A 298 56.63 -37.44 30.06
N LYS A 299 56.64 -38.27 29.00
CA LYS A 299 57.85 -38.47 28.18
C LYS A 299 58.32 -37.20 27.49
N ALA A 300 57.40 -36.35 27.03
CA ALA A 300 57.73 -35.07 26.41
C ALA A 300 58.30 -34.06 27.43
N GLU A 301 57.79 -34.05 28.66
CA GLU A 301 58.31 -33.19 29.75
C GLU A 301 59.69 -33.66 30.26
N GLU A 302 59.96 -34.97 30.31
CA GLU A 302 61.30 -35.49 30.64
C GLU A 302 62.34 -35.23 29.54
N ALA A 303 61.94 -35.24 28.26
CA ALA A 303 62.83 -34.94 27.14
C ALA A 303 63.17 -33.45 26.98
N ALA A 304 62.43 -32.56 27.67
CA ALA A 304 62.63 -31.11 27.63
C ALA A 304 63.48 -30.56 28.80
N ARG A 305 64.06 -31.44 29.62
CA ARG A 305 64.92 -31.13 30.78
C ARG A 305 66.36 -31.57 30.54
#